data_AF-A0A399EH91-F1
#
_entry.id   AF-A0A399EH91-F1
#
_cell.length_a   1.000
_cell.length_b   1.000
_cell.length_c   1.000
_cell.angle_alpha   90.00
_cell.angle_beta   90.00
_cell.angle_gamma   90.00
#
_symmetry.space_group_name_H-M   'P 1'
#
loop_
_entity.id
_entity.type
_entity.pdbx_description
1 polymer ?
#
loop_
_entity_poly.entity_id
_entity_poly.type
_entity_poly.pdbx_seq_one_letter_code
_entity_poly.pdbx_strand_id
1 'polypeptide(L)' 'MLHALFPRRIHAVTQEGFVIKVLSFILAHNLNLLAQQMLG' A
#
# COMPACT_ATOMS: atom_id res chain seq x y z
N MET A 1 -11.63 5.56 -8.10
CA MET A 1 -10.33 5.60 -8.81
C MET A 1 -9.33 4.62 -8.16
N LEU A 2 -9.58 3.31 -8.19
CA LEU A 2 -8.67 2.32 -7.60
C LEU A 2 -7.33 2.17 -8.36
N HIS A 3 -7.29 2.58 -9.63
CA HIS A 3 -6.12 2.45 -10.50
C HIS A 3 -4.89 3.28 -10.08
N ALA A 4 -5.06 4.23 -9.16
CA ALA A 4 -3.94 4.99 -8.59
C ALA A 4 -3.46 4.44 -7.23
N LEU A 5 -4.18 3.48 -6.65
CA LEU A 5 -3.84 2.97 -5.32
C LEU A 5 -2.60 2.09 -5.41
N PHE A 6 -2.52 1.16 -6.36
CA PHE A 6 -1.38 0.27 -6.45
C PHE A 6 -0.24 0.82 -7.32
N PRO A 7 1.02 0.58 -6.94
CA PRO A 7 2.15 0.93 -7.79
C PRO A 7 2.04 0.21 -9.14
N ARG A 8 2.34 0.92 -10.24
CA ARG A 8 2.26 0.36 -11.61
C ARG A 8 3.19 -0.84 -11.82
N ARG A 9 4.25 -0.97 -11.04
CA ARG A 9 5.19 -2.10 -11.05
C ARG A 9 5.60 -2.45 -9.63
N ILE A 10 5.51 -3.73 -9.28
CA ILE A 10 5.99 -4.26 -8.00
C ILE A 10 7.05 -5.30 -8.31
N HIS A 11 8.30 -4.98 -8.00
CA HIS A 11 9.39 -5.95 -8.13
C HIS A 11 9.42 -6.83 -6.88
N ALA A 12 9.25 -8.13 -7.08
CA ALA A 12 9.33 -9.15 -6.05
C ALA A 12 10.02 -10.39 -6.60
N VAL A 13 10.95 -10.95 -5.83
CA VAL A 13 11.74 -12.13 -6.21
C VAL A 13 10.96 -13.42 -5.93
N THR A 14 10.05 -13.39 -4.95
CA THR A 14 9.18 -14.51 -4.58
C THR A 14 7.72 -14.04 -4.47
N GLN A 15 6.78 -14.98 -4.61
CA GLN A 15 5.35 -14.71 -4.44
C GLN A 15 5.04 -14.18 -3.03
N GLU A 16 5.67 -14.73 -2.00
CA GLU A 16 5.52 -14.25 -0.62
C GLU A 16 6.00 -12.81 -0.48
N GLY A 17 7.16 -12.46 -1.07
CA GLY A 17 7.67 -11.09 -1.07
C GLY A 17 6.76 -10.12 -1.83
N PHE A 18 6.06 -10.59 -2.86
CA PHE A 18 5.04 -9.81 -3.55
C PHE A 18 3.84 -9.55 -2.64
N VAL A 19 3.32 -10.58 -1.97
CA VAL A 19 2.17 -10.46 -1.05
C VAL A 19 2.49 -9.50 0.11
N ILE A 20 3.68 -9.62 0.70
CA ILE A 20 4.13 -8.71 1.77
C ILE A 20 4.16 -7.27 1.27
N LYS A 21 4.74 -7.00 0.09
CA LYS A 21 4.80 -5.65 -0.50
C LYS A 21 3.41 -5.06 -0.72
N VAL A 22 2.45 -5.86 -1.21
CA VAL A 22 1.07 -5.43 -1.43
C VAL A 22 0.40 -5.08 -0.10
N LEU A 23 0.49 -5.96 0.90
CA LEU A 23 -0.12 -5.73 2.21
C LEU A 23 0.48 -4.52 2.93
N SER A 24 1.81 -4.37 2.92
CA SER A 24 2.48 -3.22 3.49
C SER A 24 2.07 -1.91 2.82
N PHE A 25 1.88 -1.92 1.50
CA PHE A 25 1.41 -0.74 0.77
C PHE A 25 0.02 -0.31 1.23
N ILE A 26 -0.93 -1.26 1.28
CA ILE A 26 -2.30 -0.99 1.75
C ILE A 26 -2.28 -0.48 3.19
N LEU A 27 -1.49 -1.11 4.05
CA LEU A 27 -1.36 -0.71 5.45
C LEU A 27 -0.85 0.74 5.57
N ALA A 28 0.25 1.08 4.88
CA ALA A 28 0.81 2.43 4.90
C ALA A 28 -0.19 3.48 4.39
N HIS A 29 -0.96 3.16 3.35
CA HIS A 29 -2.00 4.05 2.83
C HIS A 29 -3.10 4.32 3.87
N ASN A 30 -3.61 3.28 4.52
CA ASN A 30 -4.65 3.42 5.55
C ASN A 30 -4.14 4.17 6.79
N LEU A 31 -2.90 3.93 7.20
CA LEU A 31 -2.29 4.68 8.30
C LEU A 31 -2.16 6.16 7.97
N ASN A 32 -1.77 6.50 6.74
CA ASN A 32 -1.70 7.89 6.30
C ASN A 32 -3.09 8.55 6.28
N LEU A 33 -4.11 7.86 5.74
CA LEU A 33 -5.49 8.34 5.79
C LEU A 33 -5.98 8.57 7.22
N LEU A 34 -5.70 7.63 8.12
CA LEU A 34 -6.09 7.73 9.53
C LEU A 34 -5.36 8.88 10.22
N ALA A 35 -4.05 9.06 9.97
CA ALA A 35 -3.29 10.19 10.47
C ALA A 35 -3.84 11.54 9.96
N GLN A 36 -4.24 11.62 8.69
CA GLN A 36 -4.88 12.81 8.12
C GLN A 36 -6.25 13.10 8.76
N GLN A 37 -7.03 12.08 9.10
CA GLN A 37 -8.30 12.23 9.80
C GLN A 37 -8.14 12.64 11.27
N MET A 38 -7.03 12.28 11.90
CA MET A 38 -6.76 12.62 13.31
C MET A 38 -6.10 13.99 13.50
N LEU A 39 -5.39 14.49 12.48
CA LEU A 39 -4.69 15.77 12.51
C LEU A 39 -5.47 16.91 11.81
N GLY A 40 -6.61 16.59 11.18
CA GLY A 40 -7.49 17.53 10.50
C GLY A 40 -8.62 18.07 11.38
#